data_AF-A0A436FWL1-F1
#
_entry.id   AF-A0A436FWL1-F1
#
_cell.length_a   1.000
_cell.length_b   1.000
_cell.length_c   1.000
_cell.angle_alpha   90.00
_cell.angle_beta   90.00
_cell.angle_gamma   90.00
#
_symmetry.space_group_name_H-M   'P 1'
#
loop_
_entity.id
_entity.type
_entity.pdbx_description
1 polymer ?
#
loop_
_entity_poly.entity_id
_entity_poly.type
_entity_poly.pdbx_seq_one_letter_code
_entity_poly.pdbx_strand_id
1 'polypeptide(L)' 'MQSLGKYRRITVKIGSALLVDRATGLKRDWLASLADDIAALAKGGAEILVVSSGAIALGRTILGLGKRALK' A
#
# COMPACT_ATOMS: atom_id res chain seq x y z
N MET A 1 -3.80 21.77 -0.58
CA MET A 1 -3.53 20.48 0.11
C MET A 1 -3.15 20.81 1.55
N GLN A 2 -3.69 20.12 2.57
CA GLN A 2 -3.29 20.38 3.96
C GLN A 2 -1.95 19.71 4.27
N SER A 3 -1.09 20.39 5.02
CA SER A 3 0.17 19.80 5.49
C SER A 3 -0.08 18.67 6.48
N LEU A 4 0.64 17.56 6.31
CA LEU A 4 0.63 16.43 7.24
C LEU A 4 1.54 16.65 8.45
N GLY A 5 2.49 17.59 8.39
CA GLY A 5 3.54 17.78 9.41
C GLY A 5 3.03 18.22 10.79
N LYS A 6 1.77 18.66 10.90
CA LYS A 6 1.14 18.99 12.19
C LYS A 6 0.59 17.77 12.94
N TYR A 7 0.47 16.62 12.29
CA TYR A 7 -0.11 15.41 12.89
C TYR A 7 0.98 14.50 13.45
N ARG A 8 0.87 14.14 14.74
CA ARG A 8 1.85 13.25 15.39
C ARG A 8 1.66 11.78 15.06
N ARG A 9 0.43 11.32 14.83
CA ARG A 9 0.11 9.92 14.55
C ARG A 9 -0.71 9.82 13.29
N ILE A 10 -0.25 9.00 12.34
CA ILE A 10 -0.82 8.91 11.00
C ILE A 10 -1.04 7.44 10.64
N THR A 11 -2.27 7.10 10.26
CA THR A 11 -2.59 5.79 9.68
C THR A 11 -2.64 5.90 8.17
N VAL A 12 -1.79 5.13 7.47
CA VAL A 12 -1.78 5.05 6.01
C VAL A 12 -2.51 3.78 5.58
N LYS A 13 -3.73 3.93 5.05
CA LYS A 13 -4.51 2.81 4.48
C LYS A 13 -4.20 2.67 2.99
N ILE A 14 -3.76 1.47 2.60
CA ILE A 14 -3.51 1.14 1.19
C ILE A 14 -4.62 0.22 0.68
N GLY A 15 -5.29 0.63 -0.40
CA GLY A 15 -6.26 -0.20 -1.12
C GLY A 15 -5.58 -1.16 -2.10
N SER A 16 -6.19 -2.32 -2.35
CA SER A 16 -5.61 -3.36 -3.23
C SER A 16 -5.39 -2.89 -4.67
N ALA A 17 -6.25 -2.02 -5.19
CA ALA A 17 -6.13 -1.46 -6.55
C ALA A 17 -4.91 -0.54 -6.74
N LEU A 18 -4.44 0.08 -5.65
CA LEU A 18 -3.21 0.89 -5.66
C LEU A 18 -1.96 0.03 -5.58
N LEU A 19 -2.03 -1.10 -4.86
CA LEU A 19 -0.87 -1.95 -4.58
C LEU A 19 -0.63 -3.03 -5.64
N VAL A 20 -1.68 -3.56 -6.24
CA VAL A 20 -1.61 -4.75 -7.10
C VAL A 20 -2.20 -4.48 -8.48
N ASP A 21 -1.40 -4.73 -9.50
CA ASP A 21 -1.84 -4.95 -10.86
C ASP A 21 -2.25 -6.42 -11.07
N ARG A 22 -3.39 -6.65 -11.70
CA ARG A 22 -3.93 -8.01 -11.87
C ARG A 22 -3.19 -8.83 -12.92
N ALA A 23 -2.47 -8.19 -13.84
CA ALA A 23 -1.70 -8.87 -14.88
C ALA A 23 -0.23 -9.01 -14.46
N THR A 24 0.36 -7.98 -13.86
CA THR A 24 1.82 -7.93 -13.60
C THR A 24 2.20 -8.11 -12.14
N GLY A 25 1.23 -8.12 -11.22
CA GLY A 25 1.47 -8.37 -9.80
C GLY A 25 1.71 -7.09 -9.01
N LEU A 26 2.69 -7.08 -8.11
CA LEU A 26 2.91 -5.95 -7.21
C LEU A 26 3.39 -4.70 -7.99
N LYS A 27 2.77 -3.54 -7.74
CA LYS A 27 3.23 -2.25 -8.27
C LYS A 27 4.43 -1.74 -7.47
N ARG A 28 5.62 -2.29 -7.75
CA ARG A 28 6.84 -2.08 -6.98
C ARG A 28 7.28 -0.61 -6.91
N ASP A 29 7.30 0.08 -8.05
CA ASP A 29 7.77 1.47 -8.09
C ASP A 29 6.86 2.41 -7.31
N TRP A 30 5.54 2.19 -7.41
CA TRP A 30 4.55 2.91 -6.62
C TRP A 30 4.72 2.64 -5.12
N LEU A 31 4.94 1.37 -4.73
CA LEU A 31 5.16 1.00 -3.34
C LEU A 31 6.47 1.59 -2.78
N ALA A 32 7.53 1.63 -3.58
CA ALA A 32 8.80 2.26 -3.21
C ALA A 32 8.61 3.75 -2.96
N SER A 33 7.95 4.47 -3.88
CA SER A 33 7.63 5.88 -3.70
C SER A 33 6.80 6.15 -2.44
N LEU A 34 5.81 5.30 -2.14
CA LEU A 34 5.03 5.43 -0.90
C LEU A 34 5.89 5.17 0.35
N ALA A 35 6.81 4.21 0.28
CA ALA A 35 7.73 3.92 1.38
C ALA A 35 8.66 5.12 1.66
N ASP A 36 9.12 5.80 0.62
CA ASP A 36 9.93 7.02 0.74
C ASP A 36 9.14 8.16 1.42
N ASP A 37 7.88 8.37 1.02
CA ASP A 37 7.00 9.37 1.65
C ASP A 37 6.75 9.05 3.14
N ILE A 38 6.49 7.78 3.46
CA ILE A 38 6.31 7.31 4.84
C ILE A 38 7.60 7.52 5.65
N ALA A 39 8.76 7.22 5.07
CA ALA A 39 10.05 7.41 5.72
C ALA A 39 10.34 8.90 5.99
N ALA A 40 9.98 9.79 5.07
CA ALA A 40 10.11 11.23 5.27
C ALA A 40 9.25 11.73 6.44
N LEU A 41 8.00 11.28 6.52
CA LEU A 41 7.09 11.61 7.64
C LEU A 41 7.60 11.05 8.98
N ALA A 42 8.06 9.79 8.98
CA ALA A 42 8.62 9.16 10.17
C ALA A 42 9.88 9.87 10.66
N LYS A 43 10.78 10.27 9.75
CA LYS A 43 11.97 11.08 10.06
C LYS A 43 11.61 12.46 10.61
N GLY A 44 10.46 13.00 10.20
CA GLY A 44 9.87 14.23 10.76
C GLY A 44 9.26 14.08 12.16
N GLY A 45 9.29 12.89 12.76
CA GLY A 45 8.79 12.62 14.11
C GLY A 45 7.36 12.11 14.18
N ALA A 46 6.72 11.79 13.05
CA ALA A 46 5.39 11.19 13.04
C ALA A 46 5.45 9.68 13.36
N GLU A 47 4.52 9.20 14.19
CA GLU A 47 4.25 7.79 14.42
C GLU A 47 3.34 7.25 13.30
N ILE A 48 3.84 6.29 12.52
CA ILE A 48 3.12 5.76 11.35
C ILE A 48 2.58 4.35 11.61
N LEU A 49 1.29 4.15 11.33
CA LEU A 49 0.66 2.83 11.22
C LEU A 49 0.27 2.55 9.77
N VAL A 50 0.81 1.49 9.16
CA VAL A 50 0.45 1.09 7.80
C VAL A 50 -0.59 -0.01 7.83
N VAL A 51 -1.70 0.18 7.12
CA VAL A 51 -2.77 -0.81 6.98
C VAL A 51 -2.93 -1.18 5.51
N SER A 52 -2.29 -2.26 5.10
CA SER A 52 -2.31 -2.71 3.70
C SER A 52 -3.47 -3.65 3.37
N SER A 53 -3.82 -3.72 2.08
CA SER A 53 -4.70 -4.74 1.51
C SER A 53 -3.89 -5.53 0.47
N GLY A 54 -4.53 -6.20 -0.48
CA GLY A 54 -3.84 -6.75 -1.65
C GLY A 54 -3.28 -8.17 -1.52
N ALA A 55 -3.23 -8.76 -0.31
CA ALA A 55 -2.74 -10.14 -0.12
C ALA A 55 -3.42 -11.16 -1.06
N ILE A 56 -4.76 -11.15 -1.11
CA ILE A 56 -5.54 -12.02 -2.00
C ILE A 56 -5.28 -11.69 -3.47
N ALA A 57 -5.28 -10.40 -3.84
CA ALA A 57 -5.06 -9.99 -5.23
C ALA A 57 -3.69 -10.44 -5.73
N LEU A 58 -2.64 -10.20 -4.95
CA LEU A 58 -1.27 -10.59 -5.27
C LEU A 58 -1.12 -12.12 -5.32
N GLY A 59 -1.64 -12.82 -4.32
CA GLY A 59 -1.59 -14.28 -4.27
C GLY A 59 -2.24 -14.93 -5.49
N ARG A 60 -3.39 -14.40 -5.94
CA ARG A 60 -4.06 -14.89 -7.16
C ARG A 60 -3.24 -14.63 -8.42
N THR A 61 -2.61 -13.46 -8.53
CA THR A 61 -1.73 -13.17 -9.67
C THR A 61 -0.53 -14.12 -9.71
N ILE A 62 0.15 -14.33 -8.57
CA ILE A 62 1.31 -15.23 -8.47
C ILE A 62 0.93 -16.68 -8.81
N LEU A 63 -0.25 -17.13 -8.36
CA LEU A 63 -0.74 -18.49 -8.56
C LEU A 63 -1.49 -18.70 -9.89
N GLY A 64 -1.62 -17.67 -10.73
CA GLY A 64 -2.38 -17.76 -11.98
C GLY A 64 -3.88 -18.05 -11.79
N LEU A 65 -4.46 -17.68 -10.64
CA LEU A 65 -5.86 -17.92 -10.33
C LEU A 65 -6.74 -16.85 -10.98
N GLY A 66 -7.74 -17.27 -11.78
CA GLY A 66 -8.68 -16.41 -12.49
C GLY A 66 -9.61 -15.59 -11.59
N LYS A 67 -10.76 -15.11 -12.08
CA LYS A 67 -11.70 -14.25 -11.30
C LYS A 67 -12.77 -15.02 -10.51
N ARG A 68 -12.61 -16.32 -10.26
CA ARG A 68 -13.59 -17.14 -9.53
C ARG A 68 -13.88 -16.56 -8.13
N ALA A 69 -15.16 -16.52 -7.76
CA ALA A 69 -15.59 -16.10 -6.42
C ALA A 69 -14.89 -16.92 -5.33
N LEU A 70 -14.46 -16.23 -4.28
CA LEU A 70 -13.94 -16.85 -3.07
C LEU A 70 -15.14 -17.43 -2.30
N LYS A 71 -14.98 -18.65 -1.78
CA LYS A 71 -15.94 -19.25 -0.85
C LYS A 71 -15.51 -18.96 0.58
#